data_AF-A0A7X6THR3-F1
#
_entry.id   AF-A0A7X6THR3-F1
#
_cell.length_a   1.000
_cell.length_b   1.000
_cell.length_c   1.000
_cell.angle_alpha   90.00
_cell.angle_beta   90.00
_cell.angle_gamma   90.00
#
_symmetry.space_group_name_H-M   'P 1'
#
loop_
_entity.id
_entity.type
_entity.pdbx_description
1 polymer ?
#
loop_
_entity_poly.entity_id
_entity_poly.type
_entity_poly.pdbx_seq_one_letter_code
_entity_poly.pdbx_strand_id
1 'polypeptide(L)'
;MIRQPIGELLVEAGLVDAGTVEAALQLQKANPEAAPRRLGEVLVDMGSVTRDQIQEALQAQQRKREMAARAAAAAERLAPAPSLESGDREVGVDGQTLARMIGLIDRLAARPEVIGAAAPLVVELRQLAQSCRRDCLRAFAGRLQRLVHDLSVEFGRKVRFSVEGIEELLDQEDAVLLAGPLRHLLQNAIKHGLETVADRE
;
A
#
# COMPACT_ATOMS: atom_id res chain seq x y z
N MET A 1 12.55 -0.96 6.36
CA MET A 1 11.54 0.10 6.21
C MET A 1 12.23 1.34 5.66
N ILE A 2 12.02 1.66 4.38
CA ILE A 2 12.52 2.91 3.80
C ILE A 2 11.55 4.01 4.23
N ARG A 3 12.04 4.97 5.03
CA ARG A 3 11.28 6.11 5.51
C ARG A 3 11.18 7.10 4.36
N GLN A 4 9.96 7.43 3.92
CA GLN A 4 9.78 8.47 2.91
C GLN A 4 10.41 9.77 3.46
N PRO A 5 11.35 10.39 2.74
CA PRO A 5 12.04 11.58 3.20
C PRO A 5 11.06 12.76 3.30
N ILE A 6 11.29 13.63 4.29
CA ILE A 6 10.39 14.76 4.57
C ILE A 6 10.28 15.73 3.39
N GLY A 7 11.33 15.85 2.58
CA GLY A 7 11.35 16.68 1.38
C GLY A 7 10.33 16.23 0.34
N GLU A 8 10.29 14.93 0.02
CA GLU A 8 9.29 14.37 -0.90
C GLU A 8 7.87 14.52 -0.35
N LEU A 9 7.70 14.29 0.96
CA LEU A 9 6.39 14.38 1.60
C LEU A 9 5.83 15.81 1.62
N LEU A 10 6.70 16.82 1.73
CA LEU A 10 6.32 18.22 1.66
C LEU A 10 5.99 18.69 0.22
N VAL A 11 6.64 18.09 -0.79
CA VAL A 11 6.33 18.33 -2.20
C VAL A 11 4.99 17.70 -2.57
N GLU A 12 4.73 16.46 -2.15
CA GLU A 12 3.44 15.78 -2.35
C GLU A 12 2.27 16.52 -1.69
N ALA A 13 2.52 17.16 -0.54
CA ALA A 13 1.54 17.98 0.15
C ALA A 13 1.29 19.35 -0.52
N GLY A 14 2.05 19.69 -1.58
CA GLY A 14 1.96 20.98 -2.27
C GLY A 14 2.44 22.17 -1.44
N LEU A 15 3.16 21.91 -0.34
CA LEU A 15 3.65 22.95 0.57
C LEU A 15 4.94 23.58 0.09
N VAL A 16 5.71 22.85 -0.73
CA VAL A 16 7.05 23.22 -1.18
C VAL A 16 7.28 22.66 -2.58
N ASP A 17 8.05 23.34 -3.43
CA ASP A 17 8.45 22.80 -4.72
C ASP A 17 9.76 21.97 -4.63
N ALA A 18 10.00 21.16 -5.65
CA ALA A 18 11.19 20.31 -5.71
C ALA A 18 12.50 21.14 -5.71
N GLY A 19 12.48 22.32 -6.33
CA GLY A 19 13.63 23.24 -6.39
C GLY A 19 14.03 23.81 -5.04
N THR A 20 13.06 24.16 -4.19
CA THR A 20 13.30 24.65 -2.83
C THR A 20 13.83 23.54 -1.93
N VAL A 21 13.36 22.31 -2.11
CA VAL A 21 13.90 21.14 -1.40
C VAL A 21 15.35 20.88 -1.79
N GLU A 22 15.70 20.99 -3.08
CA GLU A 22 17.09 20.89 -3.54
C GLU A 22 17.98 22.00 -2.98
N ALA A 23 17.49 23.24 -2.96
CA ALA A 23 18.21 24.37 -2.38
C ALA A 23 18.46 24.17 -0.87
N ALA A 24 17.45 23.67 -0.14
CA ALA A 24 17.58 23.34 1.28
C ALA A 24 18.59 22.20 1.52
N LEU A 25 18.62 21.19 0.64
CA LEU A 25 19.61 20.10 0.69
C LEU A 25 21.03 20.59 0.40
N GLN A 26 21.20 21.54 -0.54
CA GLN A 26 22.49 22.15 -0.83
C GLN A 26 22.99 22.99 0.35
N LEU A 27 22.11 23.79 0.98
CA LEU A 27 22.42 24.55 2.20
C LEU A 27 22.81 23.63 3.37
N GLN A 28 22.13 22.51 3.52
CA GLN A 28 22.45 21.51 4.54
C GLN A 28 23.84 20.88 4.30
N LYS A 29 24.22 20.64 3.04
CA LYS A 29 25.54 20.08 2.67
C LYS A 29 26.68 21.09 2.74
N ALA A 30 26.38 22.37 2.52
CA ALA A 30 27.38 23.45 2.50
C ALA A 30 27.91 23.84 3.89
N ASN A 31 27.25 23.42 4.97
CA ASN A 31 27.68 23.64 6.35
C ASN A 31 27.86 22.31 7.12
N PRO A 32 28.99 21.60 6.93
CA PRO A 32 29.24 20.32 7.60
C PRO A 32 29.64 20.45 9.08
N GLU A 33 30.09 21.63 9.53
CA GLU A 33 30.66 21.85 10.87
C GLU A 33 29.61 22.16 11.96
N ALA A 34 28.40 22.58 11.57
CA ALA A 34 27.28 22.72 12.50
C ALA A 34 26.51 21.40 12.56
N ALA A 35 26.19 20.92 13.77
CA ALA A 35 25.45 19.69 14.01
C ALA A 35 24.34 19.44 12.97
N PRO A 36 24.12 18.19 12.51
CA PRO A 36 23.28 17.90 11.35
C PRO A 36 21.87 18.46 11.52
N ARG A 37 21.64 19.65 10.96
CA ARG A 37 20.36 20.36 11.03
C ARG A 37 19.35 19.54 10.26
N ARG A 38 18.15 19.37 10.80
CA ARG A 38 17.12 18.57 10.13
C ARG A 38 16.67 19.34 8.89
N LEU A 39 16.38 18.64 7.78
CA LEU A 39 15.94 19.30 6.53
C LEU A 39 14.71 20.19 6.76
N GLY A 40 13.79 19.77 7.63
CA GLY A 40 12.64 20.57 8.03
C GLY A 40 12.99 21.86 8.79
N GLU A 41 14.10 21.91 9.54
CA GLU A 41 14.55 23.13 10.21
C GLU A 41 15.13 24.12 9.19
N VAL A 42 15.89 23.61 8.22
CA VAL A 42 16.43 24.43 7.12
C VAL A 42 15.29 25.03 6.28
N LEU A 43 14.26 24.25 6.01
CA LEU A 43 13.07 24.69 5.28
C LEU A 43 12.24 25.74 6.03
N VAL A 44 12.25 25.73 7.37
CA VAL A 44 11.65 26.78 8.21
C VAL A 44 12.49 28.04 8.21
N ASP A 45 13.81 27.91 8.34
CA ASP A 45 14.74 29.04 8.30
C ASP A 45 14.70 29.78 6.95
N MET A 46 14.47 29.04 5.86
CA MET A 46 14.26 29.60 4.52
C MET A 46 12.90 30.29 4.35
N GLY A 47 11.99 30.18 5.31
CA GLY A 47 10.64 30.75 5.25
C GLY A 47 9.68 30.04 4.29
N SER A 48 10.11 28.92 3.70
CA SER A 48 9.31 28.16 2.73
C SER A 48 8.20 27.34 3.39
N VAL A 49 8.36 26.99 4.66
CA VAL A 49 7.43 26.12 5.40
C VAL A 49 7.40 26.56 6.86
N THR A 50 6.23 26.47 7.51
CA THR A 50 6.10 26.75 8.95
C THR A 50 6.31 25.49 9.77
N ARG A 51 6.64 25.67 11.06
CA ARG A 51 6.79 24.55 12.00
C ARG A 51 5.49 23.75 12.15
N ASP A 52 4.36 24.43 12.06
CA ASP A 52 3.03 23.82 12.16
C ASP A 52 2.71 22.97 10.91
N GLN A 53 3.02 23.46 9.71
CA GLN A 53 2.90 22.69 8.47
C GLN A 53 3.76 21.43 8.47
N ILE A 54 4.98 21.50 9.03
CA ILE A 54 5.83 20.31 9.18
C ILE A 54 5.22 19.31 10.17
N GLN A 55 4.68 19.79 11.30
CA GLN A 55 4.02 18.91 12.26
C GLN A 55 2.78 18.23 11.64
N GLU A 56 1.97 18.96 10.89
CA GLU A 56 0.80 18.43 10.20
C GLU A 56 1.19 17.35 9.17
N ALA A 57 2.22 17.62 8.36
CA ALA A 57 2.77 16.67 7.40
C ALA A 57 3.29 15.39 8.09
N LEU A 58 3.97 15.51 9.22
CA LEU A 58 4.44 14.37 10.02
C LEU A 58 3.29 13.59 10.66
N GLN A 59 2.25 14.27 11.15
CA GLN A 59 1.07 13.62 11.71
C GLN A 59 0.30 12.85 10.63
N ALA A 60 0.16 13.42 9.42
CA ALA A 60 -0.44 12.74 8.29
C ALA A 60 0.34 11.47 7.91
N GLN A 61 1.68 11.53 7.90
CA GLN A 61 2.55 10.37 7.69
C GLN A 61 2.32 9.29 8.76
N GLN A 62 2.26 9.70 10.03
CA GLN A 62 2.06 8.78 11.15
C GLN A 62 0.69 8.09 11.09
N ARG A 63 -0.39 8.84 10.78
CA ARG A 63 -1.74 8.29 10.60
C ARG A 63 -1.81 7.28 9.46
N LYS A 64 -1.22 7.58 8.30
CA LYS A 64 -1.12 6.62 7.19
C LYS A 64 -0.40 5.35 7.63
N ARG A 65 0.68 5.48 8.41
CA ARG A 65 1.43 4.35 8.96
C ARG A 65 0.63 3.53 9.96
N GLU A 66 -0.09 4.17 10.86
CA GLU A 66 -0.93 3.50 11.85
C GLU A 66 -2.11 2.79 11.20
N MET A 67 -2.72 3.39 10.17
CA MET A 67 -3.74 2.73 9.36
C MET A 67 -3.14 1.53 8.61
N ALA A 68 -1.99 1.68 7.95
CA ALA A 68 -1.32 0.57 7.27
C ALA A 68 -0.93 -0.57 8.24
N ALA A 69 -0.47 -0.23 9.45
CA ALA A 69 -0.13 -1.22 10.48
C ALA A 69 -1.38 -1.95 11.02
N ARG A 70 -2.47 -1.23 11.29
CA ARG A 70 -3.76 -1.83 11.68
C ARG A 70 -4.33 -2.70 10.56
N ALA A 71 -4.21 -2.25 9.33
CA ALA A 71 -4.66 -2.94 8.15
C ALA A 71 -3.84 -4.21 7.89
N ALA A 72 -2.51 -4.17 8.06
CA ALA A 72 -1.63 -5.33 8.01
C ALA A 72 -1.97 -6.35 9.11
N ALA A 73 -2.14 -5.92 10.36
CA ALA A 73 -2.56 -6.80 11.46
C ALA A 73 -3.96 -7.41 11.23
N ALA A 74 -4.85 -6.68 10.57
CA ALA A 74 -6.17 -7.16 10.22
C ALA A 74 -6.15 -8.08 8.99
N ALA A 75 -5.24 -7.89 8.03
CA ALA A 75 -4.95 -8.83 6.95
C ALA A 75 -4.33 -10.12 7.49
N GLU A 76 -3.49 -10.04 8.52
CA GLU A 76 -2.93 -11.20 9.22
C GLU A 76 -4.02 -12.00 9.95
N ARG A 77 -5.02 -11.35 10.54
CA ARG A 77 -6.23 -12.03 11.09
C ARG A 77 -7.16 -12.61 10.02
N LEU A 78 -7.00 -12.19 8.76
CA LEU A 78 -7.65 -12.81 7.61
C LEU A 78 -6.86 -14.03 7.10
N ALA A 79 -5.65 -14.26 7.61
CA ALA A 79 -4.96 -15.52 7.41
C ALA A 79 -5.54 -16.55 8.41
N PRO A 80 -5.93 -17.75 7.96
CA PRO A 80 -6.20 -18.84 8.89
C PRO A 80 -4.90 -19.17 9.63
N ALA A 81 -5.02 -19.68 10.87
CA ALA A 81 -3.92 -20.42 11.49
C ALA A 81 -3.40 -21.46 10.48
N PRO A 82 -2.09 -21.79 10.47
CA PRO A 82 -1.52 -22.72 9.51
C PRO A 82 -2.10 -24.12 9.74
N SER A 83 -3.27 -24.39 9.16
CA SER A 83 -3.81 -25.73 9.00
C SER A 83 -2.95 -26.41 7.95
N LEU A 84 -2.06 -27.26 8.45
CA LEU A 84 -1.11 -28.08 7.71
C LEU A 84 -1.83 -29.14 6.88
N GLU A 85 -2.62 -28.81 5.86
CA GLU A 85 -2.94 -29.77 4.78
C GLU A 85 -3.12 -29.04 3.45
N SER A 86 -2.47 -29.58 2.42
CA SER A 86 -2.49 -29.17 1.00
C SER A 86 -1.39 -28.18 0.60
N GLY A 87 -0.40 -28.73 -0.10
CA GLY A 87 0.73 -28.00 -0.65
C GLY A 87 0.30 -26.97 -1.68
N ASP A 88 0.34 -25.72 -1.26
CA ASP A 88 0.88 -24.62 -2.04
C ASP A 88 1.40 -23.62 -1.02
N ARG A 89 2.72 -23.64 -0.82
CA ARG A 89 3.37 -22.48 -0.20
C ARG A 89 3.24 -21.37 -1.22
N GLU A 90 2.14 -20.63 -1.17
CA GLU A 90 2.07 -19.31 -1.76
C GLU A 90 3.20 -18.51 -1.10
N VAL A 91 4.31 -18.37 -1.82
CA VAL A 91 5.34 -17.38 -1.48
C VAL A 91 4.64 -16.04 -1.65
N GLY A 92 4.00 -15.58 -0.58
CA GLY A 92 3.34 -14.29 -0.55
C GLY A 92 4.41 -13.22 -0.70
N VAL A 93 4.56 -12.70 -1.91
CA VAL A 93 5.38 -11.51 -2.12
C VAL A 93 4.62 -10.35 -1.49
N ASP A 94 5.25 -9.70 -0.52
CA ASP A 94 4.69 -8.53 0.13
C ASP A 94 4.48 -7.42 -0.91
N GLY A 95 3.32 -6.76 -0.84
CA GLY A 95 2.96 -5.76 -1.86
C GLY A 95 3.93 -4.60 -1.96
N GLN A 96 4.63 -4.29 -0.88
CA GLN A 96 5.69 -3.28 -0.88
C GLN A 96 6.93 -3.72 -1.68
N THR A 97 7.30 -5.00 -1.64
CA THR A 97 8.43 -5.50 -2.46
C THR A 97 8.04 -5.58 -3.93
N LEU A 98 6.82 -6.01 -4.24
CA LEU A 98 6.30 -6.01 -5.62
C LEU A 98 6.24 -4.61 -6.20
N ALA A 99 5.68 -3.64 -5.47
CA ALA A 99 5.63 -2.23 -5.88
C ALA A 99 7.04 -1.64 -6.09
N ARG A 100 7.98 -1.93 -5.17
CA ARG A 100 9.38 -1.52 -5.33
C ARG A 100 10.03 -2.15 -6.56
N MET A 101 9.78 -3.43 -6.81
CA MET A 101 10.32 -4.14 -7.96
C MET A 101 9.82 -3.52 -9.27
N ILE A 102 8.52 -3.26 -9.38
CA ILE A 102 7.93 -2.57 -10.54
C ILE A 102 8.59 -1.19 -10.72
N GLY A 103 8.72 -0.39 -9.66
CA GLY A 103 9.35 0.92 -9.74
C GLY A 103 10.85 0.89 -10.06
N LEU A 104 11.57 -0.20 -9.76
CA LEU A 104 12.95 -0.40 -10.20
C LEU A 104 13.02 -0.78 -11.69
N ILE A 105 12.10 -1.63 -12.15
CA ILE A 105 11.98 -2.00 -13.56
C ILE A 105 11.66 -0.77 -14.40
N ASP A 106 10.77 0.11 -13.94
CA ASP A 106 10.41 1.33 -14.64
C ASP A 106 11.58 2.31 -14.75
N ARG A 107 12.34 2.46 -13.66
CA ARG A 107 13.58 3.25 -13.67
C ARG A 107 14.63 2.67 -14.60
N LEU A 108 14.77 1.34 -14.63
CA LEU A 108 15.67 0.67 -15.56
C LEU A 108 15.23 0.89 -17.02
N ALA A 109 13.93 0.78 -17.30
CA ALA A 109 13.37 1.00 -18.64
C ALA A 109 13.54 2.44 -19.15
N ALA A 110 13.59 3.42 -18.24
CA ALA A 110 13.77 4.84 -18.57
C ALA A 110 15.23 5.22 -18.89
N ARG A 111 16.19 4.33 -18.66
CA ARG A 111 17.61 4.59 -18.88
C ARG A 111 17.97 4.47 -20.37
N PRO A 112 18.59 5.51 -20.98
CA PRO A 112 18.97 5.48 -22.40
C PRO A 112 20.04 4.44 -22.71
N GLU A 113 20.75 3.92 -21.71
CA GLU A 113 21.73 2.84 -21.87
C GLU A 113 21.08 1.45 -22.06
N VAL A 114 19.78 1.32 -21.76
CA VAL A 114 19.02 0.08 -21.99
C VAL A 114 18.54 0.06 -23.44
N ILE A 115 19.44 -0.40 -24.32
CA ILE A 115 19.21 -0.51 -25.76
C ILE A 115 19.50 -1.94 -26.25
N GLY A 116 19.08 -2.23 -27.48
CA GLY A 116 19.35 -3.50 -28.15
C GLY A 116 18.73 -4.69 -27.41
N ALA A 117 19.52 -5.73 -27.16
CA ALA A 117 19.05 -7.00 -26.60
C ALA A 117 18.49 -6.90 -25.17
N ALA A 118 18.80 -5.83 -24.43
CA ALA A 118 18.31 -5.64 -23.05
C ALA A 118 16.89 -5.06 -23.00
N ALA A 119 16.48 -4.26 -24.00
CA ALA A 119 15.16 -3.62 -24.04
C ALA A 119 13.98 -4.63 -23.97
N PRO A 120 13.93 -5.71 -24.77
CA PRO A 120 12.84 -6.68 -24.69
C PRO A 120 12.81 -7.43 -23.35
N LEU A 121 13.97 -7.73 -22.75
CA LEU A 121 14.05 -8.38 -21.44
C LEU A 121 13.44 -7.51 -20.33
N VAL A 122 13.62 -6.20 -20.39
CA VAL A 122 13.02 -5.26 -19.41
C VAL A 122 11.50 -5.20 -19.58
N VAL A 123 11.00 -5.25 -20.82
CA VAL A 123 9.55 -5.34 -21.08
C VAL A 123 8.98 -6.64 -20.52
N GLU A 124 9.63 -7.78 -20.76
CA GLU A 124 9.21 -9.07 -20.23
C GLU A 124 9.22 -9.10 -18.70
N LEU A 125 10.27 -8.56 -18.08
CA LEU A 125 10.35 -8.43 -16.63
C LEU A 125 9.21 -7.57 -16.05
N ARG A 126 8.85 -6.47 -16.72
CA ARG A 126 7.69 -5.63 -16.34
C ARG A 126 6.39 -6.43 -16.43
N GLN A 127 6.18 -7.19 -17.50
CA GLN A 127 4.97 -8.00 -17.68
C GLN A 127 4.85 -9.08 -16.60
N LEU A 128 5.94 -9.76 -16.26
CA LEU A 128 5.98 -10.74 -15.17
C LEU A 128 5.63 -10.10 -13.83
N ALA A 129 6.22 -8.95 -13.52
CA ALA A 129 5.92 -8.23 -12.28
C ALA A 129 4.44 -7.81 -12.19
N GLN A 130 3.84 -7.36 -13.31
CA GLN A 130 2.41 -7.06 -13.36
C GLN A 130 1.51 -8.29 -13.22
N SER A 131 1.92 -9.44 -13.77
CA SER A 131 1.23 -10.72 -13.56
C SER A 131 1.21 -11.11 -12.08
N CYS A 132 2.37 -11.06 -11.42
CA CYS A 132 2.45 -11.33 -9.99
C CYS A 132 1.57 -10.38 -9.16
N ARG A 133 1.45 -9.10 -9.55
CA ARG A 133 0.52 -8.15 -8.91
C ARG A 133 -0.93 -8.60 -9.04
N ARG A 134 -1.36 -9.03 -10.24
CA ARG A 134 -2.73 -9.56 -10.46
C ARG A 134 -3.00 -10.80 -9.63
N ASP A 135 -2.04 -11.72 -9.56
CA ASP A 135 -2.18 -12.97 -8.78
C ASP A 135 -2.35 -12.67 -7.27
N CYS A 136 -1.64 -11.67 -6.74
CA CYS A 136 -1.83 -11.22 -5.36
C CYS A 136 -3.24 -10.68 -5.09
N LEU A 137 -3.81 -9.93 -6.04
CA LEU A 137 -5.17 -9.40 -5.93
C LEU A 137 -6.24 -10.50 -6.03
N ARG A 138 -6.02 -11.51 -6.89
CA ARG A 138 -6.86 -12.72 -6.93
C ARG A 138 -6.83 -13.48 -5.61
N ALA A 139 -5.66 -13.67 -5.03
CA ALA A 139 -5.52 -14.31 -3.73
C ALA A 139 -6.26 -13.52 -2.63
N PHE A 140 -6.23 -12.19 -2.70
CA PHE A 140 -7.00 -11.32 -1.79
C PHE A 140 -8.51 -11.49 -1.98
N ALA A 141 -9.03 -11.51 -3.22
CA ALA A 141 -10.43 -11.79 -3.49
C ALA A 141 -10.86 -13.17 -2.96
N GLY A 142 -10.05 -14.21 -3.15
CA GLY A 142 -10.30 -15.54 -2.61
C GLY A 142 -10.31 -15.59 -1.07
N ARG A 143 -9.51 -14.73 -0.41
CA ARG A 143 -9.59 -14.56 1.05
C ARG A 143 -10.89 -13.90 1.50
N LEU A 144 -11.38 -12.89 0.78
CA LEU A 144 -12.68 -12.26 1.07
C LEU A 144 -13.84 -13.26 0.89
N GLN A 145 -13.80 -14.09 -0.15
CA GLN A 145 -14.81 -15.14 -0.36
C GLN A 145 -14.85 -16.14 0.80
N ARG A 146 -13.68 -16.59 1.26
CA ARG A 146 -13.57 -17.46 2.45
C ARG A 146 -14.13 -16.79 3.70
N LEU A 147 -13.75 -15.54 3.97
CA LEU A 147 -14.30 -14.78 5.10
C LEU A 147 -15.82 -14.69 5.04
N VAL A 148 -16.40 -14.39 3.87
CA VAL A 148 -17.86 -14.32 3.72
C VAL A 148 -18.50 -15.68 3.98
N HIS A 149 -17.90 -16.77 3.49
CA HIS A 149 -18.37 -18.12 3.79
C HIS A 149 -18.34 -18.41 5.30
N ASP A 150 -17.25 -18.10 5.99
CA ASP A 150 -17.10 -18.34 7.42
C ASP A 150 -18.13 -17.52 8.23
N LEU A 151 -18.30 -16.24 7.90
CA LEU A 151 -19.32 -15.38 8.50
C LEU A 151 -20.75 -15.87 8.17
N SER A 152 -20.98 -16.39 6.97
CA SER A 152 -22.26 -16.96 6.55
C SER A 152 -22.64 -18.15 7.44
N VAL A 153 -21.68 -19.02 7.75
CA VAL A 153 -21.85 -20.16 8.66
C VAL A 153 -22.04 -19.69 10.10
N GLU A 154 -21.20 -18.77 10.58
CA GLU A 154 -21.26 -18.22 11.94
C GLU A 154 -22.62 -17.58 12.25
N PHE A 155 -23.16 -16.78 11.32
CA PHE A 155 -24.44 -16.09 11.49
C PHE A 155 -25.65 -16.87 10.93
N GLY A 156 -25.44 -18.09 10.44
CA GLY A 156 -26.51 -18.96 9.90
C GLY A 156 -27.27 -18.37 8.70
N ARG A 157 -26.61 -17.54 7.88
CA ARG A 157 -27.21 -16.92 6.69
C ARG A 157 -26.78 -17.66 5.44
N LYS A 158 -27.60 -17.64 4.39
CA LYS A 158 -27.20 -18.11 3.05
C LYS A 158 -26.79 -16.90 2.20
N VAL A 159 -25.50 -16.80 1.88
CA VAL A 159 -24.91 -15.67 1.15
C VAL A 159 -24.32 -16.16 -0.17
N ARG A 160 -24.61 -15.43 -1.25
CA ARG A 160 -23.86 -15.54 -2.51
C ARG A 160 -22.98 -14.30 -2.62
N PHE A 161 -21.68 -14.50 -2.76
CA PHE A 161 -20.71 -13.41 -2.83
C PHE A 161 -19.80 -13.60 -4.05
N SER A 162 -19.68 -12.55 -4.86
CA SER A 162 -18.77 -12.46 -6.01
C SER A 162 -17.90 -11.22 -5.86
N VAL A 163 -16.71 -11.28 -6.44
CA VAL A 163 -15.75 -10.17 -6.48
C VAL A 163 -15.40 -9.94 -7.93
N GLU A 164 -15.58 -8.72 -8.41
CA GLU A 164 -15.35 -8.31 -9.80
C GLU A 164 -14.49 -7.03 -9.84
N GLY A 165 -13.70 -6.86 -10.89
CA GLY A 165 -12.91 -5.63 -11.14
C GLY A 165 -11.75 -5.37 -10.18
N ILE A 166 -11.41 -6.31 -9.28
CA ILE A 166 -10.38 -6.08 -8.26
C ILE A 166 -8.97 -5.84 -8.82
N GLU A 167 -8.68 -6.42 -9.98
CA GLU A 167 -7.38 -6.30 -10.66
C GLU A 167 -7.20 -4.94 -11.38
N GLU A 168 -8.32 -4.26 -11.66
CA GLU A 168 -8.37 -3.02 -12.44
C GLU A 168 -8.50 -1.79 -11.54
N LEU A 169 -9.26 -1.93 -10.45
CA LEU A 169 -9.63 -0.83 -9.57
C LEU A 169 -8.74 -0.70 -8.34
N LEU A 170 -7.91 -1.70 -8.05
CA LEU A 170 -7.22 -1.80 -6.78
C LEU A 170 -5.75 -2.11 -6.96
N ASP A 171 -4.91 -1.31 -6.32
CA ASP A 171 -3.51 -1.64 -6.13
C ASP A 171 -3.30 -2.46 -4.86
N GLN A 172 -2.16 -3.15 -4.79
CA GLN A 172 -1.87 -4.06 -3.68
C GLN A 172 -1.72 -3.33 -2.35
N GLU A 173 -1.25 -2.07 -2.36
CA GLU A 173 -1.16 -1.23 -1.15
C GLU A 173 -2.56 -0.85 -0.64
N ASP A 174 -3.45 -0.48 -1.56
CA ASP A 174 -4.85 -0.17 -1.24
C ASP A 174 -5.59 -1.43 -0.77
N ALA A 175 -5.32 -2.59 -1.35
CA ALA A 175 -5.87 -3.87 -0.91
C ALA A 175 -5.55 -4.17 0.56
N VAL A 176 -4.31 -3.89 0.99
CA VAL A 176 -3.93 -4.03 2.41
C VAL A 176 -4.75 -3.05 3.24
N LEU A 177 -4.75 -1.77 2.90
CA LEU A 177 -5.44 -0.71 3.65
C LEU A 177 -6.95 -1.00 3.82
N LEU A 178 -7.59 -1.51 2.76
CA LEU A 178 -9.01 -1.81 2.71
C LEU A 178 -9.39 -3.13 3.36
N ALA A 179 -8.45 -4.05 3.60
CA ALA A 179 -8.76 -5.35 4.22
C ALA A 179 -9.48 -5.20 5.58
N GLY A 180 -9.06 -4.23 6.39
CA GLY A 180 -9.69 -3.83 7.65
C GLY A 180 -11.18 -3.43 7.47
N PRO A 181 -11.42 -2.29 6.80
CA PRO A 181 -12.76 -1.78 6.51
C PRO A 181 -13.68 -2.78 5.79
N LEU A 182 -13.18 -3.48 4.76
CA LEU A 182 -13.99 -4.43 3.98
C LEU A 182 -14.52 -5.57 4.83
N ARG A 183 -13.70 -6.16 5.71
CA ARG A 183 -14.19 -7.15 6.68
C ARG A 183 -15.31 -6.59 7.55
N HIS A 184 -15.15 -5.37 8.06
CA HIS A 184 -16.16 -4.75 8.92
C HIS A 184 -17.48 -4.54 8.15
N LEU A 185 -17.40 -4.05 6.92
CA LEU A 185 -18.57 -3.86 6.05
C LEU A 185 -19.26 -5.19 5.73
N LEU A 186 -18.50 -6.22 5.38
CA LEU A 186 -19.02 -7.56 5.11
C LEU A 186 -19.67 -8.17 6.35
N GLN A 187 -19.05 -8.03 7.52
CA GLN A 187 -19.60 -8.49 8.78
C GLN A 187 -20.92 -7.78 9.11
N ASN A 188 -20.98 -6.44 8.97
CA ASN A 188 -22.21 -5.69 9.21
C ASN A 188 -23.32 -6.06 8.21
N ALA A 189 -22.96 -6.22 6.94
CA ALA A 189 -23.89 -6.63 5.90
C ALA A 189 -24.49 -8.02 6.21
N ILE A 190 -23.67 -8.99 6.61
CA ILE A 190 -24.15 -10.35 6.90
C ILE A 190 -24.93 -10.41 8.22
N LYS A 191 -24.46 -9.72 9.26
CA LYS A 191 -25.06 -9.76 10.60
C LYS A 191 -26.38 -9.00 10.68
N HIS A 192 -26.47 -7.85 10.02
CA HIS A 192 -27.58 -6.90 10.16
C HIS A 192 -28.27 -6.56 8.85
N GLY A 193 -27.57 -6.62 7.71
CA GLY A 193 -28.11 -6.22 6.41
C GLY A 193 -28.82 -7.33 5.63
N LEU A 194 -28.66 -8.60 6.03
CA LEU A 194 -29.33 -9.73 5.40
C LEU A 194 -30.44 -10.27 6.29
N GLU A 195 -31.66 -10.26 5.78
CA GLU A 195 -32.85 -10.87 6.38
C GLU A 195 -32.70 -12.40 6.51
N THR A 196 -33.39 -13.03 7.48
CA THR A 196 -33.25 -14.48 7.70
C THR A 196 -33.92 -15.23 6.56
N VAL A 197 -33.61 -16.51 6.37
CA VAL A 197 -34.33 -17.31 5.36
C VAL A 197 -35.84 -17.33 5.66
N ALA A 198 -36.23 -17.23 6.94
CA ALA A 198 -37.62 -17.17 7.37
C ALA A 198 -38.29 -15.81 7.12
N ASP A 199 -37.52 -14.72 7.02
CA ASP A 199 -38.05 -13.37 6.73
C ASP A 199 -38.18 -13.12 5.22
N ARG A 200 -37.57 -13.98 4.38
CA ARG A 200 -37.56 -13.87 2.91
C ARG A 200 -38.75 -14.57 2.23
N GLU A 201 -39.57 -15.29 2.99
CA GLU A 201 -40.82 -15.94 2.54
C GLU A 201 -42.02 -15.01 2.70
#